data_AF-A0A941A855-F1
#
_entry.id   AF-A0A941A855-F1
#
_cell.length_a   1.000
_cell.length_b   1.000
_cell.length_c   1.000
_cell.angle_alpha   90.00
_cell.angle_beta   90.00
_cell.angle_gamma   90.00
#
_symmetry.space_group_name_H-M   'P 1'
#
loop_
_entity.id
_entity.type
_entity.pdbx_description
1 polymer ?
#
loop_
_entity_poly.entity_id
_entity_poly.type
_entity_poly.pdbx_seq_one_letter_code
_entity_poly.pdbx_strand_id
1 'polypeptide(L)'
;KLLGNPETALDTLARDELGIDPEELGGSAWEAAITSFLLFAVGAVIPVIPFFILTGQAAVFTSAGISAIGLFLVGGVTTLFTGRPVLYSGMRQVLFGLLAAATTYSIGRLIGISLS
;
A
#
# COMPACT_ATOMS: atom_id res chain seq x y z
N LYS A 1 34.31 24.32 -15.17
CA LYS A 1 33.75 23.56 -16.30
C LYS A 1 32.46 22.80 -15.96
N LEU A 2 32.09 22.64 -14.68
CA LEU A 2 30.84 21.99 -14.25
C LEU A 2 29.56 22.84 -14.51
N LEU A 3 29.65 24.17 -14.48
CA LEU A 3 28.53 25.09 -14.75
C LEU A 3 28.27 25.37 -16.25
N GLY A 4 28.94 24.66 -17.16
CA GLY A 4 28.79 24.87 -18.60
C GLY A 4 27.53 24.23 -19.19
N ASN A 5 26.92 23.29 -18.45
CA ASN A 5 25.74 22.55 -18.90
C ASN A 5 24.64 22.65 -17.82
N PRO A 6 23.50 23.31 -18.09
CA PRO A 6 22.45 23.55 -17.11
C PRO A 6 21.85 22.26 -16.53
N GLU A 7 21.80 21.16 -17.29
CA GLU A 7 21.34 19.85 -16.79
C GLU A 7 22.27 19.32 -15.68
N THR A 8 23.59 19.35 -15.89
CA THR A 8 24.57 18.91 -14.89
C THR A 8 24.56 19.81 -13.65
N ALA A 9 24.30 21.11 -13.84
CA ALA A 9 24.15 22.05 -12.72
C ALA A 9 22.87 21.77 -11.90
N LEU A 10 21.75 21.46 -12.56
CA LEU A 10 20.49 21.09 -11.92
C LEU A 10 20.61 19.77 -11.14
N ASP A 11 21.24 18.75 -11.70
CA ASP A 11 21.47 17.47 -11.00
C ASP A 11 22.37 17.64 -9.77
N THR A 12 23.40 18.49 -9.88
CA THR A 12 24.29 18.79 -8.74
C THR A 12 23.53 19.54 -7.64
N LEU A 13 22.72 20.54 -8.01
CA LEU A 13 21.89 21.28 -7.06
C LEU A 13 20.79 20.40 -6.43
N ALA A 14 20.17 19.50 -7.20
CA ALA A 14 19.19 18.55 -6.67
C ALA A 14 19.81 17.58 -5.65
N ARG A 15 21.03 17.10 -5.92
CA ARG A 15 21.81 16.29 -4.98
C ARG A 15 22.19 17.07 -3.72
N ASP A 16 22.69 18.29 -3.87
CA ASP A 16 23.26 19.07 -2.77
C ASP A 16 22.20 19.79 -1.91
N GLU A 17 21.11 20.28 -2.51
CA GLU A 17 20.04 21.01 -1.78
C GLU A 17 18.88 20.11 -1.36
N LEU A 18 18.51 19.12 -2.16
CA LEU A 18 17.38 18.23 -1.86
C LEU A 18 17.82 16.90 -1.25
N GLY A 19 19.12 16.55 -1.33
CA GLY A 19 19.63 15.25 -0.88
C GLY A 19 19.09 14.09 -1.71
N ILE A 20 18.57 14.39 -2.91
CA ILE A 20 17.96 13.41 -3.80
C ILE A 20 18.92 13.20 -4.96
N ASP A 21 19.38 11.95 -5.15
CA ASP A 21 20.15 11.58 -6.32
C ASP A 21 19.19 11.24 -7.48
N PRO A 22 19.13 12.07 -8.56
CA PRO A 22 18.26 11.83 -9.71
C PRO A 22 18.53 10.50 -10.41
N GLU A 23 19.75 9.98 -10.30
CA GLU A 23 20.16 8.68 -10.86
C GLU A 23 19.70 7.50 -9.96
N GLU A 24 19.55 7.71 -8.64
CA GLU A 24 18.99 6.70 -7.71
C GLU A 24 17.46 6.69 -7.63
N LEU A 25 16.78 7.74 -8.13
CA LEU A 25 15.32 7.81 -8.11
C LEU A 25 14.62 6.71 -8.92
N GLY A 26 15.36 5.93 -9.73
CA GLY A 26 14.97 4.61 -10.20
C GLY A 26 13.66 4.54 -10.99
N GLY A 27 13.77 4.50 -12.32
CA GLY A 27 12.70 4.04 -13.21
C GLY A 27 11.81 5.13 -13.79
N SER A 28 11.13 4.79 -14.89
CA SER A 28 10.17 5.69 -15.54
C SER A 28 8.94 5.91 -14.65
N ALA A 29 8.38 7.11 -14.61
CA ALA A 29 7.12 7.39 -13.89
C ALA A 29 5.99 6.42 -14.29
N TRP A 30 5.98 6.00 -15.57
CA TRP A 30 5.06 4.97 -16.08
C TRP A 30 5.32 3.60 -15.49
N GLU A 31 6.58 3.22 -15.32
CA GLU A 31 6.97 1.95 -14.73
C GLU A 31 6.52 1.87 -13.27
N ALA A 32 6.76 2.91 -12.48
CA ALA A 32 6.30 3.00 -11.09
C ALA A 32 4.76 2.93 -10.99
N ALA A 33 4.04 3.61 -11.88
CA ALA A 33 2.58 3.58 -11.91
C ALA A 33 2.02 2.19 -12.25
N ILE A 34 2.54 1.56 -13.31
CA ILE A 34 2.05 0.25 -13.78
C ILE A 34 2.39 -0.85 -12.78
N THR A 35 3.61 -0.86 -12.25
CA THR A 35 4.02 -1.85 -11.23
C THR A 35 3.18 -1.71 -9.96
N SER A 36 2.96 -0.48 -9.48
CA SER A 36 2.10 -0.22 -8.31
C SER A 36 0.65 -0.66 -8.55
N PHE A 37 0.09 -0.36 -9.73
CA PHE A 37 -1.26 -0.78 -10.10
C PHE A 37 -1.38 -2.32 -10.09
N LEU A 38 -0.44 -3.02 -10.72
CA LEU A 38 -0.48 -4.49 -10.78
C LEU A 38 -0.32 -5.13 -9.40
N LEU A 39 0.62 -4.64 -8.58
CA LEU A 39 0.80 -5.13 -7.21
C LEU A 39 -0.45 -4.90 -6.35
N PHE A 40 -1.08 -3.73 -6.49
CA PHE A 40 -2.33 -3.42 -5.79
C PHE A 40 -3.48 -4.30 -6.26
N ALA A 41 -3.64 -4.48 -7.58
CA ALA A 41 -4.67 -5.32 -8.17
C ALA A 41 -4.53 -6.78 -7.70
N VAL A 42 -3.32 -7.33 -7.72
CA VAL A 42 -3.03 -8.68 -7.21
C VAL A 42 -3.34 -8.79 -5.72
N GLY A 43 -2.93 -7.82 -4.91
CA GLY A 43 -3.23 -7.79 -3.48
C GLY A 43 -4.72 -7.70 -3.18
N ALA A 44 -5.47 -6.94 -3.99
CA ALA A 44 -6.92 -6.76 -3.84
C ALA A 44 -7.72 -8.05 -4.12
N VAL A 45 -7.16 -9.00 -4.87
CA VAL A 45 -7.83 -10.30 -5.12
C VAL A 45 -8.05 -11.06 -3.81
N ILE A 46 -7.13 -10.95 -2.83
CA ILE A 46 -7.19 -11.69 -1.57
C ILE A 46 -8.54 -11.47 -0.84
N PRO A 47 -8.93 -10.23 -0.46
CA PRO A 47 -10.25 -9.98 0.17
C PRO A 47 -11.45 -10.36 -0.69
N VAL A 48 -11.30 -10.41 -2.02
CA VAL A 48 -12.42 -10.65 -2.95
C VAL A 48 -12.71 -12.14 -3.09
N ILE A 49 -11.70 -13.02 -2.95
CA ILE A 49 -11.84 -14.48 -3.08
C ILE A 49 -13.04 -15.06 -2.30
N PRO A 50 -13.27 -14.73 -1.01
CA PRO A 50 -14.40 -15.29 -0.26
C PRO A 50 -15.77 -15.00 -0.86
N PHE A 51 -15.93 -13.88 -1.57
CA PHE A 51 -17.20 -13.51 -2.18
C PHE A 51 -17.54 -14.33 -3.43
N PHE A 52 -16.58 -15.08 -4.00
CA PHE A 52 -16.87 -16.04 -5.07
C PHE A 52 -17.46 -17.35 -4.55
N ILE A 53 -17.29 -17.66 -3.26
CA ILE A 53 -17.61 -18.98 -2.69
C ILE A 53 -18.68 -18.89 -1.59
N LEU A 54 -18.61 -17.84 -0.77
CA LEU A 54 -19.48 -17.61 0.38
C LEU A 54 -20.45 -16.45 0.10
N THR A 55 -21.53 -16.41 0.86
CA THR A 55 -22.53 -15.33 0.79
C THR A 55 -22.83 -14.74 2.16
N GLY A 56 -23.45 -13.55 2.17
CA GLY A 56 -23.85 -12.85 3.39
C GLY A 56 -22.70 -12.56 4.35
N GLN A 57 -23.00 -12.60 5.65
CA GLN A 57 -22.04 -12.26 6.71
C GLN A 57 -20.84 -13.20 6.77
N ALA A 58 -21.00 -14.46 6.34
CA ALA A 58 -19.90 -15.41 6.28
C ALA A 58 -18.80 -14.93 5.32
N ALA A 59 -19.17 -14.47 4.13
CA ALA A 59 -18.22 -13.91 3.16
C ALA A 59 -17.48 -12.69 3.73
N VAL A 60 -18.21 -11.80 4.41
CA VAL A 60 -17.65 -10.59 5.03
C VAL A 60 -16.63 -10.93 6.11
N PHE A 61 -16.96 -11.80 7.06
CA PHE A 61 -16.04 -12.17 8.14
C PHE A 61 -14.83 -12.96 7.64
N THR A 62 -15.03 -13.87 6.69
CA THR A 62 -13.92 -14.60 6.07
C THR A 62 -13.00 -13.65 5.30
N SER A 63 -13.55 -12.71 4.53
CA SER A 63 -12.80 -11.65 3.83
C SER A 63 -11.98 -10.79 4.80
N ALA A 64 -12.62 -10.28 5.87
CA ALA A 64 -11.93 -9.51 6.89
C ALA A 64 -10.79 -10.30 7.57
N GLY A 65 -11.03 -11.58 7.87
CA GLY A 65 -10.03 -12.45 8.48
C GLY A 65 -8.81 -12.69 7.61
N ILE A 66 -9.00 -13.06 6.33
CA ILE A 66 -7.87 -13.29 5.41
C ILE A 66 -7.15 -11.97 5.08
N SER A 67 -7.86 -10.85 5.01
CA SER A 67 -7.24 -9.54 4.83
C SER A 67 -6.39 -9.15 6.02
N ALA A 68 -6.84 -9.41 7.26
CA ALA A 68 -6.03 -9.16 8.44
C ALA A 68 -4.73 -9.99 8.41
N ILE A 69 -4.81 -11.26 8.02
CA ILE A 69 -3.61 -12.10 7.84
C ILE A 69 -2.69 -11.52 6.74
N GLY A 70 -3.24 -11.17 5.58
CA GLY A 70 -2.46 -10.57 4.48
C GLY A 70 -1.78 -9.26 4.87
N LEU A 71 -2.50 -8.37 5.56
CA LEU A 71 -1.96 -7.11 6.08
C LEU A 71 -0.86 -7.35 7.11
N PHE A 72 -1.03 -8.32 8.00
CA PHE A 72 0.00 -8.69 8.96
C PHE A 72 1.26 -9.21 8.27
N LEU A 73 1.11 -10.08 7.27
CA LEU A 73 2.23 -10.63 6.50
C LEU A 73 2.99 -9.52 5.76
N VAL A 74 2.29 -8.65 5.03
CA VAL A 74 2.92 -7.52 4.34
C VAL A 74 3.62 -6.59 5.33
N GLY A 75 2.96 -6.26 6.46
CA GLY A 75 3.57 -5.46 7.52
C GLY A 75 4.78 -6.14 8.15
N GLY A 76 4.75 -7.46 8.30
CA GLY A 76 5.88 -8.26 8.73
C GLY A 76 7.04 -8.22 7.74
N VAL A 77 6.79 -8.34 6.43
CA VAL A 77 7.83 -8.23 5.40
C VAL A 77 8.54 -6.87 5.46
N THR A 78 7.83 -5.79 5.81
CA THR A 78 8.48 -4.46 5.95
C THR A 78 9.54 -4.40 7.07
N THR A 79 9.59 -5.36 8.00
CA THR A 79 10.64 -5.40 9.01
C THR A 79 12.01 -5.73 8.44
N LEU A 80 12.06 -6.41 7.29
CA LEU A 80 13.31 -6.67 6.57
C LEU A 80 14.05 -5.38 6.19
N PHE A 81 13.29 -4.29 5.96
CA PHE A 81 13.85 -2.98 5.60
C PHE A 81 13.91 -2.00 6.76
N THR A 82 13.06 -2.15 7.77
CA THR A 82 12.92 -1.17 8.86
C THR A 82 13.56 -1.59 10.18
N GLY A 83 13.97 -2.85 10.34
CA GLY A 83 14.57 -3.38 11.58
C GLY A 83 13.64 -3.41 12.80
N ARG A 84 12.36 -3.06 12.64
CA ARG A 84 11.37 -3.05 13.73
C ARG A 84 10.87 -4.47 14.03
N PRO A 85 10.34 -4.75 15.23
CA PRO A 85 9.76 -6.06 15.55
C PRO A 85 8.60 -6.43 14.61
N VAL A 86 8.56 -7.68 14.15
CA VAL A 86 7.52 -8.22 13.24
C VAL A 86 6.12 -7.98 13.78
N LEU A 87 5.91 -8.28 15.07
CA LEU A 87 4.62 -8.10 15.72
C LEU A 87 4.17 -6.63 15.68
N TYR A 88 5.08 -5.68 15.90
CA TYR A 88 4.76 -4.26 15.87
C TYR A 88 4.38 -3.79 14.46
N SER A 89 5.21 -4.08 13.45
CA SER A 89 4.93 -3.64 12.07
C SER A 89 3.71 -4.33 11.47
N GLY A 90 3.54 -5.64 11.71
CA GLY A 90 2.37 -6.40 11.29
C GLY A 90 1.08 -5.87 11.94
N MET A 91 1.05 -5.72 13.27
CA MET A 91 -0.13 -5.21 13.97
C MET A 91 -0.47 -3.77 13.59
N ARG A 92 0.54 -2.93 13.38
CA ARG A 92 0.34 -1.56 12.88
C ARG A 92 -0.43 -1.57 11.56
N GLN A 93 -0.04 -2.45 10.63
CA GLN A 93 -0.68 -2.53 9.32
C GLN A 93 -2.11 -3.10 9.40
N VAL A 94 -2.35 -4.11 10.24
CA VAL A 94 -3.69 -4.62 10.53
C VAL A 94 -4.59 -3.53 11.10
N LEU A 95 -4.10 -2.75 12.07
CA LEU A 95 -4.85 -1.69 12.71
C LEU A 95 -5.32 -0.64 11.69
N PHE A 96 -4.41 -0.14 10.85
CA PHE A 96 -4.78 0.83 9.81
C PHE A 96 -5.76 0.25 8.79
N GLY A 97 -5.59 -1.01 8.40
CA GLY A 97 -6.54 -1.68 7.50
C GLY A 97 -7.93 -1.83 8.10
N LEU A 98 -8.04 -2.21 9.37
CA LEU A 98 -9.32 -2.30 10.08
C LEU A 98 -9.97 -0.94 10.27
N LEU A 99 -9.20 0.11 10.57
CA LEU A 99 -9.71 1.48 10.66
C LEU A 99 -10.26 1.98 9.32
N ALA A 100 -9.54 1.72 8.23
CA ALA A 100 -10.00 2.06 6.89
C ALA A 100 -11.29 1.30 6.54
N ALA A 101 -11.34 -0.01 6.77
CA ALA A 101 -12.52 -0.84 6.53
C ALA A 101 -13.72 -0.38 7.37
N ALA A 102 -13.53 -0.11 8.66
CA ALA A 102 -14.57 0.39 9.55
C ALA A 102 -15.10 1.75 9.10
N THR A 103 -14.22 2.65 8.65
CA THR A 103 -14.60 3.97 8.13
C THR A 103 -15.45 3.84 6.87
N THR A 104 -14.97 3.06 5.88
CA THR A 104 -15.69 2.83 4.62
C THR A 104 -17.05 2.16 4.86
N TYR A 105 -17.10 1.15 5.74
CA TYR A 105 -18.34 0.48 6.10
C TYR A 105 -19.33 1.45 6.79
N SER A 106 -18.84 2.27 7.72
CA SER A 106 -19.67 3.24 8.44
C SER A 106 -20.26 4.27 7.48
N ILE A 107 -19.47 4.79 6.55
CA ILE A 107 -19.94 5.72 5.52
C ILE A 107 -21.01 5.06 4.65
N GLY A 108 -20.75 3.84 4.14
CA GLY A 108 -21.73 3.11 3.33
C GLY A 108 -23.05 2.86 4.07
N ARG A 109 -22.97 2.55 5.37
CA ARG A 109 -24.14 2.38 6.24
C ARG A 109 -24.90 3.69 6.44
N LEU A 110 -24.21 4.82 6.66
CA LEU A 110 -24.84 6.13 6.87
C LEU A 110 -25.54 6.67 5.63
N ILE A 111 -24.99 6.42 4.44
CA ILE A 111 -25.58 6.83 3.16
C ILE A 111 -26.80 5.96 2.80
N GLY A 112 -27.06 4.88 3.54
CA GLY A 112 -28.23 4.03 3.33
C GLY A 112 -28.04 3.01 2.21
N ILE A 113 -26.80 2.69 1.84
CA ILE A 113 -26.45 1.57 0.94
C ILE A 113 -26.56 0.24 1.70
N SER A 114 -27.63 0.12 2.49
CA SER A 114 -27.90 -1.04 3.33
C SER A 114 -28.23 -2.21 2.40
N LEU A 115 -27.24 -3.08 2.17
CA LEU A 115 -27.48 -4.41 1.64
C LEU A 115 -28.41 -5.11 2.64
N SER A 116 -29.70 -5.19 2.30
CA SER A 116 -30.68 -6.06 2.94
C SER A 116 -30.38 -7.52 2.65
#